data_AF-G0VQ35-F1
#
_entry.id   AF-G0VQ35-F1
#
_cell.length_a   1.000
_cell.length_b   1.000
_cell.length_c   1.000
_cell.angle_alpha   90.00
_cell.angle_beta   90.00
_cell.angle_gamma   90.00
#
_symmetry.space_group_name_H-M   'P 1'
#
loop_
_entity.id
_entity.type
_entity.pdbx_description
1 polymer ?
#
loop_
_entity_poly.entity_id
_entity_poly.type
_entity_poly.pdbx_seq_one_letter_code
_entity_poly.pdbx_strand_id
1 'polypeptide(L)'
;MMFHLPNRVFQDITVFAKKHDVEQVVLFGSRARGTHTERSDVDIAVRGGDFDGFYWDIKENVDSLLMFDVVNLDEYISPELAEELSKEGVVIYEKNG
;
A
#
# COMPACT_ATOMS: atom_id res chain seq x y z
N MET A 1 15.29 -3.57 -4.72
CA MET A 1 14.16 -3.00 -5.49
C MET A 1 14.04 -1.55 -5.12
N MET A 2 13.94 -0.66 -6.10
CA MET A 2 13.81 0.78 -5.85
C MET A 2 12.32 1.10 -5.90
N PHE A 3 11.64 0.98 -4.76
CA PHE A 3 10.28 1.47 -4.66
C PHE A 3 10.31 2.98 -4.78
N HIS A 4 9.43 3.55 -5.59
CA HIS A 4 9.29 5.01 -5.74
C HIS A 4 8.53 5.60 -4.56
N LEU A 5 8.98 5.24 -3.35
CA LEU A 5 8.45 5.63 -2.07
C LEU A 5 9.61 6.16 -1.22
N PRO A 6 9.41 7.26 -0.47
CA PRO A 6 10.36 7.65 0.56
C PRO A 6 10.59 6.50 1.54
N ASN A 7 11.85 6.28 1.95
CA ASN A 7 12.19 5.20 2.89
C ASN A 7 11.39 5.26 4.20
N ARG A 8 11.08 6.48 4.70
CA ARG A 8 10.23 6.66 5.90
C ARG A 8 8.82 6.09 5.71
N VAL A 9 8.17 6.44 4.60
CA VAL A 9 6.82 5.94 4.28
C VAL A 9 6.80 4.42 4.20
N PHE A 10 7.81 3.82 3.55
CA PHE A 10 7.94 2.36 3.49
C PHE A 10 8.11 1.73 4.88
N GLN A 11 8.91 2.35 5.76
CA GLN A 11 9.09 1.89 7.13
C GLN A 11 7.80 2.00 7.94
N ASP A 12 7.08 3.12 7.84
CA ASP A 12 5.81 3.34 8.53
C ASP A 12 4.76 2.30 8.09
N ILE A 13 4.61 2.10 6.77
CA ILE A 13 3.73 1.06 6.22
C ILE A 13 4.08 -0.32 6.78
N THR A 14 5.36 -0.66 6.84
CA THR A 14 5.82 -1.96 7.37
C THR A 14 5.52 -2.10 8.87
N VAL A 15 5.68 -1.02 9.65
CA VAL A 15 5.38 -1.01 11.09
C VAL A 15 3.87 -1.16 11.32
N PHE A 16 3.04 -0.43 10.59
CA PHE A 16 1.59 -0.53 10.70
C PHE A 16 1.07 -1.89 10.22
N ALA A 17 1.62 -2.42 9.12
CA ALA A 17 1.25 -3.74 8.63
C ALA A 17 1.51 -4.83 9.69
N LYS A 18 2.65 -4.77 10.38
CA LYS A 18 2.95 -5.67 11.50
C LYS A 18 2.04 -5.46 12.70
N LYS A 19 1.74 -4.19 13.04
CA LYS A 19 0.89 -3.84 14.19
C LYS A 19 -0.53 -4.37 14.03
N HIS A 20 -1.06 -4.33 12.81
CA HIS A 20 -2.42 -4.74 12.47
C HIS A 20 -2.52 -6.16 11.90
N ASP A 21 -1.44 -6.93 12.01
CA ASP A 21 -1.37 -8.32 11.54
C ASP A 21 -1.73 -8.51 10.05
N VAL A 22 -1.45 -7.50 9.23
CA VAL A 22 -1.64 -7.53 7.78
C VAL A 22 -0.78 -8.64 7.19
N GLU A 23 -1.34 -9.39 6.24
CA GLU A 23 -0.65 -10.49 5.58
C GLU A 23 0.19 -10.00 4.40
N GLN A 24 -0.35 -9.07 3.61
CA GLN A 24 0.32 -8.58 2.41
C GLN A 24 -0.04 -7.13 2.13
N VAL A 25 0.94 -6.35 1.69
CA VAL A 25 0.74 -5.00 1.13
C VAL A 25 1.37 -4.93 -0.25
N VAL A 26 0.57 -4.51 -1.22
CA VAL A 26 0.92 -4.38 -2.64
C VAL A 26 0.84 -2.92 -3.03
N LEU A 27 1.94 -2.36 -3.51
CA LEU A 27 1.96 -1.03 -4.14
C LEU A 27 1.52 -1.16 -5.59
N PHE A 28 0.57 -0.34 -6.02
CA PHE A 28 0.14 -0.28 -7.41
C PHE A 28 0.10 1.17 -7.92
N GLY A 29 -0.43 1.37 -9.12
CA GLY A 29 -0.62 2.71 -9.68
C GLY A 29 0.66 3.39 -10.17
N SER A 30 0.66 4.73 -10.12
CA SER A 30 1.69 5.55 -10.78
C SER A 30 3.10 5.32 -10.20
N ARG A 31 3.20 5.03 -8.90
CA ARG A 31 4.47 4.77 -8.21
C ARG A 31 5.02 3.38 -8.51
N ALA A 32 4.14 2.39 -8.67
CA ALA A 32 4.56 1.05 -9.12
C ALA A 32 5.05 1.07 -10.58
N ARG A 33 4.38 1.80 -11.47
CA ARG A 33 4.81 2.00 -12.87
C ARG A 33 6.05 2.87 -13.06
N GLY A 34 6.32 3.72 -12.09
CA GLY A 34 7.37 4.72 -12.17
C GLY A 34 7.05 5.97 -12.98
N THR A 35 5.79 6.17 -13.35
CA THR A 35 5.27 7.39 -14.00
C THR A 35 4.84 8.48 -13.01
N HIS A 36 5.02 8.24 -11.71
CA HIS A 36 4.67 9.18 -10.64
C HIS A 36 5.44 10.51 -10.69
N THR A 37 4.81 11.54 -10.15
CA THR A 37 5.42 12.83 -9.78
C THR A 37 5.69 12.86 -8.27
N GLU A 38 6.47 13.84 -7.78
CA GLU A 38 6.77 13.95 -6.35
C GLU A 38 5.52 14.02 -5.46
N ARG A 39 4.41 14.56 -5.98
CA ARG A 39 3.13 14.71 -5.27
C ARG A 39 2.07 13.67 -5.64
N SER A 40 2.42 12.68 -6.45
CA SER A 40 1.46 11.65 -6.82
C SER A 40 1.04 10.82 -5.61
N ASP A 41 -0.22 10.41 -5.63
CA ASP A 41 -0.82 9.59 -4.60
C ASP A 41 -0.10 8.24 -4.49
N VAL A 42 -0.21 7.64 -3.30
CA VAL A 42 0.37 6.33 -2.99
C VAL A 42 -0.78 5.34 -2.94
N ASP A 43 -0.91 4.56 -4.02
CA ASP A 43 -1.95 3.54 -4.16
C ASP A 43 -1.46 2.21 -3.58
N ILE A 44 -2.04 1.77 -2.46
CA ILE A 44 -1.68 0.52 -1.79
C ILE A 44 -2.90 -0.37 -1.62
N ALA A 45 -2.71 -1.65 -1.89
CA ALA A 45 -3.71 -2.69 -1.68
C ALA A 45 -3.24 -3.61 -0.56
N VAL A 46 -4.14 -3.93 0.35
CA VAL A 46 -3.84 -4.60 1.61
C VAL A 46 -4.66 -5.86 1.72
N ARG A 47 -4.07 -6.95 2.19
CA ARG A 47 -4.73 -8.23 2.42
C ARG A 47 -4.49 -8.73 3.84
N GLY A 48 -5.55 -9.23 4.47
CA GLY A 48 -5.55 -9.81 5.80
C GLY A 48 -5.37 -8.79 6.93
N GLY A 49 -5.56 -9.26 8.16
CA GLY A 49 -5.38 -8.46 9.37
C GLY A 49 -6.53 -7.48 9.66
N ASP A 50 -6.25 -6.49 10.50
CA ASP A 50 -7.14 -5.36 10.81
C ASP A 50 -6.95 -4.23 9.79
N PHE A 51 -7.74 -4.30 8.71
CA PHE A 51 -7.72 -3.29 7.65
C PHE A 51 -8.08 -1.90 8.16
N ASP A 52 -9.13 -1.76 8.97
CA ASP A 52 -9.60 -0.47 9.45
C ASP A 52 -8.53 0.20 10.32
N GLY A 53 -7.93 -0.56 11.24
CA GLY A 53 -6.82 -0.09 12.06
C GLY A 53 -5.62 0.36 11.21
N PHE A 54 -5.26 -0.45 10.21
CA PHE A 54 -4.17 -0.11 9.28
C PHE A 54 -4.48 1.14 8.46
N TYR A 55 -5.70 1.25 7.93
CA TYR A 55 -6.18 2.39 7.15
C TYR A 55 -6.04 3.70 7.96
N TRP A 56 -6.53 3.71 9.20
CA TRP A 56 -6.45 4.88 10.07
C TRP A 56 -5.01 5.24 10.42
N ASP A 57 -4.16 4.26 10.71
CA ASP A 57 -2.74 4.54 10.97
C ASP A 57 -2.03 5.10 9.73
N ILE A 58 -2.36 4.61 8.52
CA ILE A 58 -1.81 5.17 7.29
C ILE A 58 -2.23 6.62 7.09
N LYS A 59 -3.51 6.94 7.35
CA LYS A 59 -4.06 8.28 7.14
C LYS A 59 -3.57 9.30 8.17
N GLU A 60 -3.45 8.91 9.43
CA GLU A 60 -3.19 9.84 10.53
C GLU A 60 -1.72 9.84 11.01
N ASN A 61 -1.00 8.72 10.86
CA ASN A 61 0.30 8.51 11.52
C ASN A 61 1.49 8.37 10.54
N VAL A 62 1.28 8.37 9.23
CA VAL A 62 2.40 8.39 8.26
C VAL A 62 3.02 9.79 8.23
N ASP A 63 4.34 9.88 8.40
CA ASP A 63 5.10 11.14 8.37
C ASP A 63 5.32 11.63 6.92
N SER A 64 4.22 11.96 6.24
CA SER A 64 4.21 12.37 4.84
C SER A 64 3.02 13.26 4.48
N LEU A 65 3.23 14.21 3.57
CA LEU A 65 2.16 15.02 2.97
C LEU A 65 1.51 14.37 1.74
N LEU A 66 1.90 13.14 1.42
CA LEU A 66 1.34 12.39 0.30
C LEU A 66 -0.07 11.91 0.64
N MET A 67 -0.95 11.88 -0.35
CA MET A 67 -2.24 11.21 -0.20
C MET A 67 -2.05 9.72 -0.43
N PHE A 68 -2.71 8.91 0.40
CA PHE A 68 -2.70 7.46 0.28
C PHE A 68 -4.07 7.00 -0.16
N ASP A 69 -4.14 6.22 -1.23
CA ASP A 69 -5.34 5.43 -1.55
C ASP A 69 -5.10 4.01 -1.07
N VAL A 70 -5.99 3.50 -0.23
CA VAL A 70 -5.79 2.22 0.48
C VAL A 70 -6.98 1.34 0.18
N VAL A 71 -6.75 0.22 -0.49
CA VAL A 71 -7.79 -0.71 -0.92
C VAL A 71 -7.70 -2.02 -0.15
N ASN A 72 -8.84 -2.55 0.28
CA ASN A 72 -8.94 -3.85 0.89
C ASN A 72 -9.08 -4.95 -0.17
N LEU A 73 -8.11 -5.86 -0.24
CA LEU A 73 -8.10 -7.02 -1.15
C LEU A 73 -8.99 -8.16 -0.66
N ASP A 74 -9.42 -8.16 0.60
CA ASP A 74 -10.37 -9.14 1.13
C ASP A 74 -11.83 -8.78 0.79
N GLU A 75 -12.08 -7.54 0.36
CA GLU A 75 -13.38 -7.09 -0.13
C GLU A 75 -13.49 -7.18 -1.65
N TYR A 76 -14.69 -6.89 -2.17
CA TYR A 76 -14.90 -6.83 -3.61
C TYR A 76 -14.11 -5.67 -4.22
N ILE A 77 -13.16 -6.01 -5.09
CA ILE A 77 -12.45 -5.05 -5.94
C ILE A 77 -13.01 -5.09 -7.36
N SER A 78 -13.02 -3.93 -8.02
CA SER A 78 -13.44 -3.82 -9.41
C SER A 78 -12.51 -4.61 -10.33
N PRO A 79 -13.02 -5.18 -11.44
CA PRO A 79 -12.20 -5.91 -12.41
C PRO A 79 -11.02 -5.10 -12.96
N GLU A 80 -11.20 -3.78 -13.14
CA GLU A 80 -10.14 -2.89 -13.59
C GLU A 80 -8.99 -2.84 -12.59
N LEU A 81 -9.31 -2.69 -11.29
CA LEU A 81 -8.30 -2.64 -10.24
C LEU A 81 -7.59 -3.99 -10.09
N ALA A 82 -8.32 -5.10 -10.19
CA ALA A 82 -7.73 -6.44 -10.17
C ALA A 82 -6.74 -6.64 -11.33
N GLU A 83 -7.05 -6.12 -12.52
CA GLU A 83 -6.16 -6.15 -13.67
C GLU A 83 -4.91 -5.30 -13.45
N GLU A 84 -5.05 -4.09 -12.88
CA GLU A 84 -3.90 -3.24 -12.53
C GLU A 84 -2.98 -3.90 -11.50
N LEU A 85 -3.55 -4.47 -10.43
CA LEU A 85 -2.79 -5.21 -9.42
C LEU A 85 -2.05 -6.42 -10.01
N SER A 86 -2.67 -7.12 -10.96
CA SER A 86 -2.08 -8.28 -11.61
C SER A 86 -0.94 -7.90 -12.59
N LYS A 87 -1.08 -6.79 -13.31
CA LYS A 87 -0.08 -6.34 -14.30
C LYS A 87 1.06 -5.55 -13.68
N GLU A 88 0.77 -4.71 -12.71
CA GLU A 88 1.66 -3.65 -12.22
C GLU A 88 1.84 -3.67 -10.70
N GLY A 89 1.10 -4.50 -9.97
CA GLY A 89 1.20 -4.60 -8.52
C GLY A 89 2.57 -5.13 -8.08
N VAL A 90 3.17 -4.44 -7.12
CA VAL A 90 4.46 -4.81 -6.53
C VAL A 90 4.27 -5.05 -5.04
N VAL A 91 4.52 -6.29 -4.60
CA VAL A 91 4.48 -6.63 -3.17
C VAL A 91 5.60 -5.88 -2.44
N ILE A 92 5.22 -4.97 -1.54
CA ILE A 92 6.16 -4.19 -0.72
C ILE A 92 6.32 -4.77 0.69
N TYR A 93 5.32 -5.52 1.15
CA TYR A 93 5.35 -6.21 2.43
C TYR A 93 4.59 -7.53 2.30
N GLU A 94 5.16 -8.57 2.89
CA GLU A 94 4.53 -9.87 3.03
C GLU A 94 4.92 -10.43 4.40
N LYS A 95 3.90 -10.87 5.15
CA LYS A 95 4.08 -11.55 6.44
C LYS A 95 4.56 -12.96 6.16
N ASN A 96 5.88 -13.13 6.15
CA ASN A 96 6.48 -14.46 6.20
C ASN A 96 6.19 -15.07 7.57
N GLY A 97 5.43 -16.17 7.57
CA GLY A 97 5.09 -16.94 8.78
C GLY A 97 6.29 -17.63 9.43
#